data_AF-A0A7X4K915-F1
#
_entry.id   AF-A0A7X4K915-F1
#
_cell.length_a   1.000
_cell.length_b   1.000
_cell.length_c   1.000
_cell.angle_alpha   90.00
_cell.angle_beta   90.00
_cell.angle_gamma   90.00
#
_symmetry.space_group_name_H-M   'P 1'
#
loop_
_entity.id
_entity.type
_entity.pdbx_description
1 polymer ?
#
loop_
_entity_poly.entity_id
_entity_poly.type
_entity_poly.pdbx_seq_one_letter_code
_entity_poly.pdbx_strand_id
1 'polypeptide(L)'
;MLIDPKLTGTERRAEAAAELITATVAMAASGIPLMLRVVPDSNYRVWDHYPPDDAVDAKTGARWFYHAHPPEERDAGEHGHFHLFLDRDTFDGLQPRAKPLDPEAPDAGVVHIAALSIDLNGLPTKLFTVNRWVTDEWLYDARAILERLEMFDLSEASEGDDLVNRWLTAAVATFVPEIERILIARDLALDAVSDDFFEDRSAEILSSVDIDLQHRVTELDR
;
A
#
# COMPACT_ATOMS: atom_id res chain seq x y z
N MET A 1 6.46 -16.21 -1.04
CA MET A 1 7.31 -15.05 -1.29
C MET A 1 7.56 -14.98 -2.77
N LEU A 2 7.01 -13.95 -3.40
CA LEU A 2 7.14 -13.64 -4.82
C LEU A 2 8.58 -13.30 -5.19
N ILE A 3 9.24 -12.50 -4.34
CA ILE A 3 10.64 -12.07 -4.51
C ILE A 3 11.56 -12.95 -3.65
N ASP A 4 12.69 -13.42 -4.20
CA ASP A 4 13.56 -14.39 -3.53
C ASP A 4 14.00 -13.84 -2.16
N PRO A 5 13.66 -14.51 -1.04
CA PRO A 5 13.99 -14.04 0.30
C PRO A 5 15.50 -14.03 0.60
N LYS A 6 16.35 -14.56 -0.29
CA LYS A 6 17.80 -14.49 -0.17
C LYS A 6 18.37 -13.18 -0.73
N LEU A 7 17.65 -12.50 -1.63
CA LEU A 7 18.08 -11.22 -2.15
C LEU A 7 17.83 -10.12 -1.13
N THR A 8 18.73 -9.14 -1.08
CA THR A 8 18.61 -7.98 -0.19
C THR A 8 18.97 -6.69 -0.92
N GLY A 9 18.59 -5.55 -0.35
CA GLY A 9 18.99 -4.24 -0.86
C GLY A 9 18.65 -4.04 -2.34
N THR A 10 19.61 -3.58 -3.13
CA THR A 10 19.41 -3.27 -4.55
C THR A 10 19.04 -4.50 -5.40
N GLU A 11 19.61 -5.68 -5.12
CA GLU A 11 19.33 -6.89 -5.90
C GLU A 11 17.85 -7.31 -5.76
N ARG A 12 17.33 -7.26 -4.53
CA ARG A 12 15.92 -7.54 -4.25
C ARG A 12 15.01 -6.54 -4.97
N ARG A 13 15.37 -5.25 -4.95
CA ARG A 13 14.60 -4.20 -5.63
C ARG A 13 14.61 -4.38 -7.15
N ALA A 14 15.73 -4.79 -7.74
CA ALA A 14 15.84 -5.06 -9.16
C ALA A 14 14.96 -6.26 -9.58
N GLU A 15 14.96 -7.35 -8.80
CA GLU A 15 14.05 -8.49 -9.04
C GLU A 15 12.58 -8.05 -8.93
N ALA A 16 12.23 -7.27 -7.90
CA ALA A 16 10.90 -6.72 -7.74
C ALA A 16 10.50 -5.82 -8.92
N ALA A 17 11.38 -4.94 -9.39
CA ALA A 17 11.10 -4.07 -10.53
C ALA A 17 10.86 -4.89 -11.81
N ALA A 18 11.62 -5.97 -12.04
CA ALA A 18 11.41 -6.87 -13.16
C ALA A 18 10.05 -7.60 -13.07
N GLU A 19 9.65 -8.03 -11.87
CA GLU A 19 8.35 -8.66 -11.62
C GLU A 19 7.20 -7.66 -11.82
N LEU A 20 7.36 -6.42 -11.36
CA LEU A 20 6.39 -5.34 -11.54
C LEU A 20 6.12 -5.06 -13.03
N ILE A 21 7.18 -5.00 -13.84
CA ILE A 21 7.09 -4.87 -15.30
C ILE A 21 6.44 -6.11 -15.90
N THR A 22 6.83 -7.30 -15.46
CA THR A 22 6.29 -8.58 -15.96
C THR A 22 4.78 -8.66 -15.74
N ALA A 23 4.30 -8.33 -14.54
CA ALA A 23 2.87 -8.27 -14.23
C ALA A 23 2.16 -7.20 -15.08
N THR A 24 2.76 -6.01 -15.22
CA THR A 24 2.21 -4.92 -16.06
C THR A 24 2.03 -5.36 -17.51
N VAL A 25 3.07 -5.99 -18.09
CA VAL A 25 3.05 -6.49 -19.47
C VAL A 25 2.05 -7.64 -19.61
N ALA A 26 1.93 -8.53 -18.63
CA ALA A 26 0.96 -9.63 -18.64
C ALA A 26 -0.48 -9.11 -18.65
N MET A 27 -0.79 -8.11 -17.82
CA MET A 27 -2.10 -7.45 -17.82
C MET A 27 -2.39 -6.82 -19.18
N ALA A 28 -1.45 -6.05 -19.75
CA ALA A 28 -1.62 -5.44 -21.06
C ALA A 28 -1.81 -6.49 -22.18
N ALA A 29 -1.01 -7.56 -22.19
CA ALA A 29 -1.06 -8.62 -23.19
C ALA A 29 -2.38 -9.42 -23.14
N SER A 30 -2.99 -9.52 -21.95
CA SER A 30 -4.31 -10.16 -21.78
C SER A 30 -5.48 -9.30 -22.26
N GLY A 31 -5.26 -8.02 -22.58
CA GLY A 31 -6.30 -7.06 -22.94
C GLY A 31 -7.13 -6.55 -21.75
N ILE A 32 -6.78 -6.93 -20.52
CA ILE A 32 -7.43 -6.47 -19.29
C ILE A 32 -6.40 -5.70 -18.45
N PRO A 33 -6.35 -4.36 -18.55
CA PRO A 33 -5.41 -3.52 -17.79
C PRO A 33 -5.75 -3.48 -16.30
N LEU A 34 -4.83 -2.94 -15.49
CA LEU A 34 -4.91 -2.88 -14.02
C LEU A 34 -6.30 -2.51 -13.51
N MET A 35 -6.84 -1.37 -13.96
CA MET A 35 -8.09 -0.88 -13.37
C MET A 35 -9.30 -1.76 -13.66
N LEU A 36 -9.37 -2.44 -14.81
CA LEU A 36 -10.47 -3.37 -15.11
C LEU A 36 -10.40 -4.68 -14.31
N ARG A 37 -9.27 -4.93 -13.62
CA ARG A 37 -9.11 -6.07 -12.70
C ARG A 37 -9.47 -5.72 -11.27
N VAL A 38 -9.45 -4.43 -10.94
CA VAL A 38 -9.62 -3.92 -9.58
C VAL A 38 -11.04 -3.44 -9.36
N VAL A 39 -11.53 -2.55 -10.23
CA VAL A 39 -12.87 -1.98 -10.11
C VAL A 39 -13.83 -2.63 -11.11
N PRO A 40 -15.10 -2.84 -10.73
CA PRO A 40 -16.08 -3.43 -11.63
C PRO A 40 -16.49 -2.44 -12.74
N ASP A 41 -16.78 -2.97 -13.93
CA ASP A 41 -17.27 -2.18 -15.09
C ASP A 41 -18.58 -1.43 -14.81
N SER A 42 -19.34 -1.86 -13.81
CA SER A 42 -20.61 -1.26 -13.41
C SER A 42 -20.79 -1.34 -11.90
N ASN A 43 -21.59 -0.42 -11.35
CA ASN A 43 -21.81 -0.29 -9.90
C ASN A 43 -20.55 0.06 -9.11
N TYR A 44 -19.54 0.65 -9.76
CA TYR A 44 -18.48 1.36 -9.08
C TYR A 44 -19.05 2.51 -8.25
N ARG A 45 -18.63 2.62 -6.98
CA ARG A 45 -19.02 3.66 -6.04
C ARG A 45 -17.76 4.21 -5.39
N VAL A 46 -17.73 5.53 -5.24
CA VAL A 46 -16.71 6.19 -4.43
C VAL A 46 -16.82 5.72 -2.98
N TRP A 47 -15.70 5.66 -2.28
CA TRP A 47 -15.56 5.14 -0.91
C TRP A 47 -15.79 3.64 -0.69
N ASP A 48 -16.42 2.93 -1.62
CA ASP A 48 -16.51 1.47 -1.54
C ASP A 48 -15.10 0.88 -1.72
N HIS A 49 -14.81 -0.17 -0.95
CA HIS A 49 -13.59 -0.97 -1.10
C HIS A 49 -13.71 -1.93 -2.28
N TYR A 50 -12.59 -2.12 -2.97
CA TYR A 50 -12.44 -3.10 -4.04
C TYR A 50 -11.17 -3.93 -3.80
N PRO A 51 -11.28 -5.27 -3.66
CA PRO A 51 -12.53 -6.03 -3.54
C PRO A 51 -13.32 -5.67 -2.25
N PRO A 52 -14.62 -5.98 -2.16
CA PRO A 52 -15.47 -5.55 -1.03
C PRO A 52 -15.06 -6.06 0.36
N ASP A 53 -14.41 -7.22 0.43
CA ASP A 53 -13.95 -7.85 1.68
C ASP A 53 -12.44 -7.67 1.90
N ASP A 54 -11.83 -6.73 1.15
CA ASP A 54 -10.39 -6.55 0.99
C ASP A 54 -9.69 -7.82 0.44
N ALA A 55 -8.52 -7.65 -0.16
CA ALA A 55 -7.70 -8.77 -0.56
C ALA A 55 -6.75 -9.11 0.58
N VAL A 56 -6.87 -10.32 1.14
CA VAL A 56 -6.09 -10.78 2.29
C VAL A 56 -5.30 -12.04 1.96
N ASP A 57 -3.98 -11.97 2.15
CA ASP A 57 -3.06 -13.09 2.01
C ASP A 57 -3.22 -14.10 3.15
N ALA A 58 -3.54 -15.35 2.82
CA ALA A 58 -3.82 -16.38 3.82
C ALA A 58 -2.61 -16.77 4.68
N LYS A 59 -1.39 -16.41 4.26
CA LYS A 59 -0.14 -16.82 4.89
C LYS A 59 0.55 -15.70 5.65
N THR A 60 0.64 -14.52 5.05
CA THR A 60 1.30 -13.35 5.65
C THR A 60 0.32 -12.45 6.39
N GLY A 61 -0.98 -12.58 6.10
CA GLY A 61 -2.02 -11.66 6.55
C GLY A 61 -1.91 -10.27 5.93
N ALA A 62 -1.00 -10.05 4.96
CA ALA A 62 -0.90 -8.80 4.23
C ALA A 62 -2.21 -8.51 3.49
N ARG A 63 -2.59 -7.23 3.45
CA ARG A 63 -3.89 -6.82 2.92
C ARG A 63 -3.78 -5.65 1.98
N TRP A 64 -4.73 -5.55 1.07
CA TRP A 64 -4.99 -4.32 0.34
C TRP A 64 -6.46 -4.14 0.02
N PHE A 65 -6.85 -2.89 -0.11
CA PHE A 65 -8.07 -2.52 -0.81
C PHE A 65 -7.80 -1.31 -1.70
N TYR A 66 -8.64 -1.14 -2.72
CA TYR A 66 -8.65 0.02 -3.57
C TYR A 66 -9.94 0.80 -3.36
N HIS A 67 -9.85 2.12 -3.32
CA HIS A 67 -11.03 2.98 -3.39
C HIS A 67 -10.73 4.25 -4.18
N ALA A 68 -11.75 5.05 -4.44
CA ALA A 68 -11.51 6.43 -4.82
C ALA A 68 -12.52 7.38 -4.20
N HIS A 69 -12.06 8.62 -4.10
CA HIS A 69 -12.82 9.74 -3.62
C HIS A 69 -13.66 10.35 -4.75
N PRO A 70 -14.66 11.19 -4.42
CA PRO A 70 -15.33 12.04 -5.40
C PRO A 70 -14.32 12.82 -6.26
N PRO A 71 -14.58 13.05 -7.57
CA PRO A 71 -13.67 13.79 -8.45
C PRO A 71 -13.16 15.13 -7.88
N GLU A 72 -13.98 15.82 -7.09
CA GLU A 72 -13.68 17.11 -6.45
C GLU A 72 -12.72 17.02 -5.25
N GLU A 73 -12.54 15.83 -4.69
CA GLU A 73 -11.65 15.55 -3.54
C GLU A 73 -10.36 14.83 -3.97
N ARG A 74 -10.27 14.41 -5.23
CA ARG A 74 -9.09 13.74 -5.79
C ARG A 74 -8.04 14.73 -6.27
N ASP A 75 -6.80 14.29 -6.22
CA ASP A 75 -5.71 15.00 -6.91
C ASP A 75 -5.96 15.03 -8.43
N ALA A 76 -5.47 16.09 -9.07
CA ALA A 76 -5.66 16.26 -10.51
C ALA A 76 -5.02 15.10 -11.29
N GLY A 77 -5.86 14.32 -11.99
CA GLY A 77 -5.43 13.15 -12.76
C GLY A 77 -5.40 11.84 -11.98
N GLU A 78 -5.78 11.84 -10.69
CA GLU A 78 -5.92 10.62 -9.90
C GLU A 78 -7.22 9.87 -10.25
N HIS A 79 -7.09 8.57 -10.48
CA HIS A 79 -8.24 7.66 -10.54
C HIS A 79 -8.72 7.32 -9.13
N GLY A 80 -7.80 6.90 -8.27
CA GLY A 80 -7.98 6.48 -6.87
C GLY A 80 -6.70 5.82 -6.38
N HIS A 81 -6.73 5.18 -5.21
CA HIS A 81 -5.52 4.65 -4.60
C HIS A 81 -5.77 3.33 -3.87
N PHE A 82 -4.70 2.53 -3.81
CA PHE A 82 -4.63 1.35 -2.95
C PHE A 82 -4.23 1.77 -1.54
N HIS A 83 -4.78 1.12 -0.52
CA HIS A 83 -4.19 1.07 0.82
C HIS A 83 -3.52 -0.28 1.04
N LEU A 84 -2.31 -0.28 1.60
CA LEU A 84 -1.46 -1.47 1.73
C LEU A 84 -1.12 -1.72 3.21
N PHE A 85 -1.34 -2.95 3.67
CA PHE A 85 -1.24 -3.30 5.08
C PHE A 85 -0.36 -4.52 5.34
N LEU A 86 0.38 -4.48 6.44
CA LEU A 86 0.90 -5.67 7.11
C LEU A 86 -0.10 -6.16 8.17
N ASP A 87 0.00 -7.44 8.48
CA ASP A 87 -0.76 -8.02 9.58
C ASP A 87 -0.18 -7.62 10.94
N ARG A 88 -1.08 -7.26 11.87
CA ARG A 88 -0.74 -6.85 13.23
C ARG A 88 0.09 -7.90 13.98
N ASP A 89 -0.14 -9.19 13.76
CA ASP A 89 0.55 -10.26 14.50
C ASP A 89 2.07 -10.25 14.21
N THR A 90 2.48 -9.71 13.06
CA THR A 90 3.91 -9.53 12.73
C THR A 90 4.62 -8.54 13.66
N PHE A 91 3.86 -7.73 14.42
CA PHE A 91 4.36 -6.73 15.36
C PHE A 91 4.19 -7.14 16.83
N ASP A 92 3.90 -8.41 17.10
CA ASP A 92 3.76 -8.93 18.47
C ASP A 92 4.98 -8.60 19.35
N GLY A 93 4.69 -8.19 20.59
CA GLY A 93 5.69 -7.73 21.55
C GLY A 93 6.18 -6.29 21.35
N LEU A 94 5.77 -5.60 20.28
CA LEU A 94 6.04 -4.18 20.09
C LEU A 94 4.92 -3.30 20.66
N GLN A 95 5.29 -2.13 21.18
CA GLN A 95 4.34 -1.12 21.63
C GLN A 95 3.89 -0.25 20.45
N PRO A 96 2.59 -0.18 20.13
CA PRO A 96 2.08 0.74 19.13
C PRO A 96 2.06 2.18 19.67
N ARG A 97 2.11 3.17 18.77
CA ARG A 97 1.88 4.58 19.09
C ARG A 97 0.40 4.85 19.38
N ALA A 98 -0.48 4.25 18.60
CA ALA A 98 -1.92 4.32 18.75
C ALA A 98 -2.56 2.98 18.37
N LYS A 99 -3.76 2.74 18.89
CA LYS A 99 -4.53 1.53 18.62
C LYS A 99 -5.81 1.90 17.87
N PRO A 100 -6.41 0.96 17.11
CA PRO A 100 -7.79 1.07 16.64
C PRO A 100 -8.76 1.46 17.75
N LEU A 101 -9.92 2.02 17.37
CA LEU A 101 -11.01 2.31 18.31
C LEU A 101 -11.57 1.04 18.95
N ASP A 102 -11.67 -0.04 18.18
CA ASP A 102 -12.03 -1.38 18.67
C ASP A 102 -10.94 -2.42 18.32
N PRO A 103 -9.92 -2.59 19.18
CA PRO A 103 -8.83 -3.54 18.96
C PRO A 103 -9.25 -5.01 18.82
N GLU A 104 -10.45 -5.37 19.24
CA GLU A 104 -10.96 -6.75 19.19
C GLU A 104 -11.88 -6.97 17.98
N ALA A 105 -12.11 -5.94 17.15
CA ALA A 105 -12.89 -6.08 15.94
C ALA A 105 -12.17 -7.04 14.96
N PRO A 106 -12.91 -7.88 14.22
CA PRO A 106 -12.31 -8.93 13.36
C PRO A 106 -11.30 -8.41 12.32
N ASP A 107 -11.48 -7.19 11.85
CA ASP A 107 -10.70 -6.52 10.82
C ASP A 107 -9.64 -5.56 11.37
N ALA A 108 -9.62 -5.30 12.69
CA ALA A 108 -8.73 -4.33 13.33
C ALA A 108 -7.24 -4.71 13.27
N GLY A 109 -6.88 -5.93 12.88
CA GLY A 109 -5.52 -6.47 12.83
C GLY A 109 -4.63 -5.91 11.71
N VAL A 110 -4.72 -4.62 11.39
CA VAL A 110 -3.98 -3.99 10.28
C VAL A 110 -2.95 -2.96 10.74
N VAL A 111 -1.83 -2.90 10.00
CA VAL A 111 -0.80 -1.85 10.10
C VAL A 111 -0.58 -1.29 8.70
N HIS A 112 -0.96 -0.03 8.47
CA HIS A 112 -0.84 0.64 7.19
C HIS A 112 0.62 1.00 6.90
N ILE A 113 1.07 0.58 5.72
CA ILE A 113 2.42 0.83 5.23
C ILE A 113 2.43 2.12 4.40
N ALA A 114 1.54 2.18 3.41
CA ALA A 114 1.42 3.26 2.45
C ALA A 114 0.13 3.11 1.66
N ALA A 115 -0.36 4.25 1.17
CA ALA A 115 -1.31 4.29 0.08
C ALA A 115 -0.58 4.60 -1.24
N LEU A 116 -1.05 4.01 -2.34
CA LEU A 116 -0.47 4.11 -3.67
C LEU A 116 -1.50 4.68 -4.65
N SER A 117 -1.33 5.94 -5.04
CA SER A 117 -2.19 6.62 -6.02
C SER A 117 -1.93 6.14 -7.44
N ILE A 118 -3.02 5.94 -8.16
CA ILE A 118 -3.06 5.49 -9.55
C ILE A 118 -3.69 6.57 -10.42
N ASP A 119 -3.07 6.88 -11.56
CA ASP A 119 -3.62 7.82 -12.53
C ASP A 119 -4.73 7.21 -13.41
N LEU A 120 -5.32 8.04 -14.27
CA LEU A 120 -6.35 7.59 -15.22
C LEU A 120 -5.85 6.58 -16.28
N ASN A 121 -4.54 6.37 -16.40
CA ASN A 121 -3.93 5.37 -17.29
C ASN A 121 -3.58 4.07 -16.56
N GLY A 122 -3.84 3.97 -15.25
CA GLY A 122 -3.48 2.81 -14.44
C GLY A 122 -2.01 2.79 -14.01
N LEU A 123 -1.32 3.93 -13.99
CA LEU A 123 0.08 4.05 -13.59
C LEU A 123 0.20 4.57 -12.15
N PRO A 124 1.17 4.07 -11.36
CA PRO A 124 1.43 4.58 -10.02
C PRO A 124 2.09 5.97 -10.09
N THR A 125 1.59 6.91 -9.30
CA THR A 125 2.03 8.32 -9.35
C THR A 125 2.50 8.89 -8.01
N LYS A 126 1.96 8.39 -6.89
CA LYS A 126 2.27 8.91 -5.57
C LYS A 126 2.17 7.83 -4.51
N LEU A 127 3.07 7.88 -3.53
CA LEU A 127 2.96 7.16 -2.28
C LEU A 127 2.68 8.14 -1.15
N PHE A 128 1.79 7.78 -0.23
CA PHE A 128 1.49 8.62 0.92
C PHE A 128 1.11 7.82 2.17
N THR A 129 1.25 8.45 3.33
CA THR A 129 0.73 7.92 4.59
C THR A 129 -0.46 8.74 5.04
N VAL A 130 -1.34 8.10 5.79
CA VAL A 130 -2.54 8.70 6.33
C VAL A 130 -2.49 8.78 7.84
N ASN A 131 -3.38 9.58 8.41
CA ASN A 131 -3.59 9.64 9.85
C ASN A 131 -4.30 8.37 10.33
N ARG A 132 -4.08 7.99 11.59
CA ARG A 132 -4.55 6.70 12.15
C ARG A 132 -6.05 6.49 11.95
N TRP A 133 -6.84 7.54 12.11
CA TRP A 133 -8.29 7.46 11.96
C TRP A 133 -8.77 7.00 10.57
N VAL A 134 -7.96 7.24 9.52
CA VAL A 134 -8.35 6.97 8.12
C VAL A 134 -8.52 5.48 7.88
N THR A 135 -7.67 4.66 8.50
CA THR A 135 -7.66 3.19 8.36
C THR A 135 -8.01 2.47 9.66
N ASP A 136 -8.32 3.23 10.72
CA ASP A 136 -8.45 2.77 12.11
C ASP A 136 -7.38 1.72 12.49
N GLU A 137 -6.13 1.99 12.12
CA GLU A 137 -5.06 1.00 12.21
C GLU A 137 -4.41 0.91 13.59
N TRP A 138 -3.62 -0.16 13.79
CA TRP A 138 -2.56 -0.14 14.78
C TRP A 138 -1.37 0.66 14.26
N LEU A 139 -1.22 1.88 14.76
CA LEU A 139 -0.14 2.76 14.33
C LEU A 139 1.19 2.38 14.98
N TYR A 140 2.20 2.11 14.15
CA TYR A 140 3.58 1.83 14.56
C TYR A 140 4.57 2.80 13.94
N ASP A 141 5.71 2.98 14.61
CA ASP A 141 6.84 3.76 14.09
C ASP A 141 7.38 3.21 12.78
N ALA A 142 7.92 4.11 11.95
CA ALA A 142 8.58 3.83 10.69
C ALA A 142 9.58 2.69 10.80
N ARG A 143 10.41 2.70 11.85
CA ARG A 143 11.40 1.65 12.09
C ARG A 143 10.75 0.26 12.21
N ALA A 144 9.67 0.15 12.99
CA ALA A 144 9.01 -1.14 13.21
C ALA A 144 8.40 -1.68 11.91
N ILE A 145 7.81 -0.80 11.09
CA ILE A 145 7.24 -1.15 9.78
C ILE A 145 8.35 -1.55 8.81
N LEU A 146 9.43 -0.77 8.71
CA LEU A 146 10.54 -1.03 7.79
C LEU A 146 11.26 -2.35 8.07
N GLU A 147 11.43 -2.72 9.35
CA GLU A 147 11.99 -4.02 9.74
C GLU A 147 11.10 -5.22 9.34
N ARG A 148 9.84 -5.00 8.95
CA ARG A 148 8.86 -6.02 8.55
C ARG A 148 8.39 -5.88 7.11
N LEU A 149 8.82 -4.84 6.39
CA LEU A 149 8.29 -4.51 5.07
C LEU A 149 8.48 -5.65 4.05
N GLU A 150 9.55 -6.45 4.19
CA GLU A 150 9.78 -7.62 3.35
C GLU A 150 8.78 -8.77 3.56
N MET A 151 7.96 -8.72 4.62
CA MET A 151 6.87 -9.68 4.88
C MET A 151 5.61 -9.36 4.07
N PHE A 152 5.53 -8.18 3.44
CA PHE A 152 4.41 -7.84 2.56
C PHE A 152 4.47 -8.72 1.30
N ASP A 153 3.52 -9.64 1.20
CA ASP A 153 3.40 -10.56 0.08
C ASP A 153 1.94 -11.01 -0.04
N LEU A 154 1.38 -10.90 -1.24
CA LEU A 154 -0.02 -11.19 -1.55
C LEU A 154 -0.17 -12.44 -2.43
N SER A 155 0.86 -13.29 -2.54
CA SER A 155 0.86 -14.43 -3.46
C SER A 155 -0.17 -15.51 -3.13
N GLU A 156 -0.65 -15.56 -1.89
CA GLU A 156 -1.66 -16.48 -1.37
C GLU A 156 -2.94 -15.73 -0.95
N ALA A 157 -3.17 -14.53 -1.52
CA ALA A 157 -4.41 -13.79 -1.32
C ALA A 157 -5.61 -14.52 -1.95
N SER A 158 -6.66 -14.66 -1.14
CA SER A 158 -7.87 -15.39 -1.51
C SER A 158 -8.84 -14.59 -2.38
N GLU A 159 -8.80 -13.27 -2.23
CA GLU A 159 -9.58 -12.29 -3.00
C GLU A 159 -8.64 -11.40 -3.82
N GLY A 160 -9.22 -10.71 -4.81
CA GLY A 160 -8.48 -9.91 -5.78
C GLY A 160 -7.94 -10.73 -6.95
N ASP A 161 -7.35 -10.04 -7.92
CA ASP A 161 -6.78 -10.66 -9.12
C ASP A 161 -5.30 -11.02 -8.92
N ASP A 162 -4.90 -12.24 -9.27
CA ASP A 162 -3.54 -12.75 -9.09
C ASP A 162 -2.45 -11.84 -9.69
N LEU A 163 -2.69 -11.22 -10.84
CA LEU A 163 -1.73 -10.30 -11.45
C LEU A 163 -1.65 -8.98 -10.68
N VAL A 164 -2.75 -8.51 -10.12
CA VAL A 164 -2.79 -7.32 -9.25
C VAL A 164 -2.04 -7.61 -7.94
N ASN A 165 -2.27 -8.76 -7.33
CA ASN A 165 -1.60 -9.18 -6.09
C ASN A 165 -0.07 -9.26 -6.27
N ARG A 166 0.38 -9.85 -7.39
CA ARG A 166 1.80 -9.87 -7.76
C ARG A 166 2.35 -8.48 -8.03
N TRP A 167 1.59 -7.66 -8.75
CA TRP A 167 1.96 -6.28 -9.08
C TRP A 167 2.13 -5.42 -7.82
N LEU A 168 1.21 -5.49 -6.86
CA LEU A 168 1.30 -4.76 -5.59
C LEU A 168 2.45 -5.25 -4.71
N THR A 169 2.65 -6.57 -4.62
CA THR A 169 3.79 -7.16 -3.89
C THR A 169 5.11 -6.64 -4.46
N ALA A 170 5.25 -6.64 -5.79
CA ALA A 170 6.41 -6.12 -6.47
C ALA A 170 6.57 -4.60 -6.29
N ALA A 171 5.48 -3.83 -6.37
CA ALA A 171 5.50 -2.37 -6.20
C ALA A 171 6.04 -1.97 -4.82
N VAL A 172 5.58 -2.61 -3.74
CA VAL A 172 6.09 -2.35 -2.39
C VAL A 172 7.59 -2.61 -2.30
N ALA A 173 8.06 -3.74 -2.83
CA ALA A 173 9.48 -4.09 -2.83
C ALA A 173 10.33 -3.15 -3.73
N THR A 174 9.79 -2.66 -4.85
CA THR A 174 10.46 -1.71 -5.73
C THR A 174 10.64 -0.33 -5.08
N PHE A 175 9.61 0.16 -4.39
CA PHE A 175 9.56 1.53 -3.84
C PHE A 175 9.90 1.61 -2.34
N VAL A 176 10.64 0.64 -1.80
CA VAL A 176 11.10 0.66 -0.40
C VAL A 176 11.74 2.00 0.01
N PRO A 177 12.64 2.63 -0.78
CA PRO A 177 13.24 3.92 -0.40
C PRO A 177 12.20 5.05 -0.26
N GLU A 178 11.19 5.08 -1.13
CA GLU A 178 10.11 6.05 -1.09
C GLU A 178 9.16 5.79 0.08
N ILE A 179 8.83 4.52 0.36
CA ILE A 179 8.06 4.10 1.53
C ILE A 179 8.78 4.52 2.83
N GLU A 180 10.09 4.25 2.93
CA GLU A 180 10.92 4.71 4.05
C GLU A 180 10.83 6.22 4.24
N ARG A 181 10.93 6.98 3.15
CA ARG A 181 10.87 8.45 3.19
C ARG A 181 9.54 8.95 3.72
N ILE A 182 8.41 8.41 3.26
CA ILE A 182 7.10 8.85 3.73
C ILE A 182 6.83 8.40 5.17
N LEU A 183 7.27 7.21 5.58
CA LEU A 183 7.12 6.72 6.95
C LEU A 183 7.92 7.58 7.94
N ILE A 184 9.18 7.93 7.61
CA ILE A 184 9.99 8.81 8.46
C ILE A 184 9.36 10.21 8.53
N ALA A 185 8.89 10.76 7.40
CA ALA A 185 8.23 12.06 7.39
C ALA A 185 6.92 12.07 8.20
N ARG A 186 6.15 10.98 8.17
CA ARG A 186 4.95 10.78 8.98
C ARG A 186 5.31 10.82 10.47
N ASP A 187 6.28 10.03 10.90
CA ASP A 187 6.68 9.98 12.30
C ASP A 187 7.15 11.35 12.80
N LEU A 188 7.89 12.11 11.99
CA LEU A 188 8.30 13.49 12.33
C LEU A 188 7.11 14.44 12.47
N ALA A 189 6.07 14.29 11.64
CA ALA A 189 4.84 15.08 11.76
C ALA A 189 4.07 14.73 13.05
N LEU A 190 4.12 13.46 13.45
CA LEU A 190 3.45 12.95 14.65
C LEU A 190 4.22 13.25 15.96
N ASP A 191 5.54 13.42 15.92
CA ASP A 191 6.35 13.78 17.10
C ASP A 191 5.99 15.17 17.66
N ALA A 192 5.41 16.04 16.85
CA ALA A 192 5.13 17.43 17.19
C ALA A 192 3.70 17.67 17.72
N VAL A 193 2.89 16.62 17.87
CA VAL A 193 1.46 16.71 18.19
C VAL A 193 1.09 15.84 19.39
N SER A 194 -0.08 16.11 19.99
CA SER A 194 -0.66 15.27 21.04
C SER A 194 -1.50 14.14 20.47
N ASP A 195 -1.79 13.12 21.27
CA ASP A 195 -2.58 11.94 20.87
C ASP A 195 -3.97 12.28 20.27
N ASP A 196 -4.60 13.39 20.68
CA ASP A 196 -5.86 13.88 20.09
C ASP A 196 -5.77 14.10 18.57
N PHE A 197 -4.56 14.34 18.04
CA PHE A 197 -4.31 14.53 16.61
C PHE A 197 -4.56 13.25 15.80
N PHE A 198 -4.46 12.06 16.42
CA PHE A 198 -4.73 10.80 15.73
C PHE A 198 -6.19 10.67 15.27
N GLU A 199 -7.09 11.49 15.81
CA GLU A 199 -8.52 11.56 15.43
C GLU A 199 -8.89 12.88 14.73
N ASP A 200 -7.91 13.73 14.39
CA ASP A 200 -8.16 15.00 13.71
C ASP A 200 -8.53 14.76 12.23
N ARG A 201 -9.83 14.85 11.95
CA ARG A 201 -10.41 14.65 10.60
C ARG A 201 -10.01 15.74 9.60
N SER A 202 -9.37 16.82 10.03
CA SER A 202 -8.77 17.80 9.11
C SER A 202 -7.38 17.39 8.61
N ALA A 203 -6.75 16.41 9.27
CA ALA A 203 -5.46 15.84 8.90
C ALA A 203 -5.67 14.41 8.39
N GLU A 204 -5.84 14.27 7.07
CA GLU A 204 -5.99 12.98 6.41
C GLU A 204 -4.63 12.41 5.97
N ILE A 205 -3.88 13.16 5.17
CA ILE A 205 -2.55 12.76 4.66
C ILE A 205 -1.46 13.38 5.53
N LEU A 206 -0.53 12.56 6.02
CA LEU A 206 0.55 12.99 6.91
C LEU A 206 1.89 13.18 6.18
N SER A 207 2.11 12.46 5.10
CA SER A 207 3.31 12.59 4.27
C SER A 207 3.07 12.00 2.89
N SER A 208 3.77 12.50 1.88
CA SER A 208 3.67 11.99 0.51
C SER A 208 4.95 12.18 -0.28
N VAL A 209 5.12 11.39 -1.33
CA VAL A 209 6.17 11.54 -2.34
C VAL A 209 5.65 11.12 -3.71
N ASP A 210 5.93 11.93 -4.73
CA ASP A 210 5.65 11.54 -6.11
C ASP A 210 6.64 10.46 -6.56
N ILE A 211 6.15 9.50 -7.34
CA ILE A 211 6.94 8.39 -7.87
C ILE A 211 6.82 8.32 -9.38
N ASP A 212 7.89 7.81 -10.00
CA ASP A 212 7.97 7.56 -11.43
C ASP A 212 8.50 6.14 -11.64
N LEU A 213 7.62 5.25 -12.08
CA LEU A 213 7.94 3.86 -12.34
C LEU A 213 9.04 3.71 -13.41
N GLN A 214 8.97 4.49 -14.49
CA GLN A 214 9.93 4.40 -15.58
C GLN A 214 11.33 4.83 -15.11
N HIS A 215 11.40 5.91 -14.33
CA HIS A 215 12.65 6.36 -13.73
C HIS A 215 13.22 5.30 -12.78
N ARG A 216 12.39 4.75 -11.89
CA ARG A 216 12.82 3.75 -10.89
C ARG A 216 13.35 2.47 -11.54
N VAL A 217 12.68 1.97 -12.57
CA VAL A 217 13.14 0.81 -13.36
C VAL A 217 14.48 1.10 -14.02
N THR A 218 14.60 2.25 -14.68
CA THR A 218 15.84 2.65 -15.37
C THR A 218 17.03 2.81 -14.42
N GLU A 219 16.78 3.20 -13.17
CA GLU A 219 17.81 3.29 -12.13
C GLU A 219 18.29 1.90 -11.68
N LEU A 220 17.38 0.93 -11.56
CA LEU A 220 17.67 -0.42 -11.07
C LEU A 220 18.25 -1.37 -12.13
N ASP A 221 18.04 -1.08 -13.41
CA ASP A 221 18.62 -1.82 -14.55
C ASP A 221 20.12 -1.52 -14.79
N ARG A 222 20.73 -0.61 -14.02
CA ARG A 222 22.14 -0.18 -14.16
C ARG A 222 23.08 -0.91 -13.22
#